data_AF-A0A1A3SSV0-F1
#
_entry.id   AF-A0A1A3SSV0-F1
#
_cell.length_a   1.000
_cell.length_b   1.000
_cell.length_c   1.000
_cell.angle_alpha   90.00
_cell.angle_beta   90.00
_cell.angle_gamma   90.00
#
_symmetry.space_group_name_H-M   'P 1'
#
loop_
_entity.id
_entity.type
_entity.pdbx_description
1 polymer ?
#
loop_
_entity_poly.entity_id
_entity_poly.type
_entity_poly.pdbx_seq_one_letter_code
_entity_poly.pdbx_strand_id
1 'polypeptide(L)' 'MILRLAQERGPAKSICPSDAARAVGGESWRDLMDQARDVARELARQGDVEITQGGAVLDADAAWRGPIRIRIREQ' A
#
# COMPACT_ATOMS: atom_id res chain seq x y z
N MET A 1 6.29 -3.51 -6.78
CA MET A 1 7.07 -2.95 -5.66
C MET A 1 6.35 -3.08 -4.32
N ILE A 2 5.08 -2.66 -4.20
CA ILE A 2 4.31 -2.70 -2.95
C ILE A 2 4.34 -4.08 -2.28
N LEU A 3 3.94 -5.13 -2.98
CA LEU A 3 3.89 -6.49 -2.43
C LEU A 3 5.27 -6.95 -1.93
N ARG A 4 6.32 -6.77 -2.75
CA ARG A 4 7.70 -7.08 -2.36
C ARG A 4 8.11 -6.40 -1.06
N LEU A 5 7.94 -5.08 -0.96
CA LEU A 5 8.31 -4.34 0.24
C LEU A 5 7.50 -4.75 1.46
N ALA A 6 6.20 -5.03 1.29
CA ALA A 6 5.35 -5.51 2.37
C ALA A 6 5.78 -6.90 2.85
N GLN A 7 6.14 -7.81 1.94
CA GLN A 7 6.68 -9.13 2.24
C GLN A 7 8.03 -9.04 2.96
N GLU A 8 8.96 -8.21 2.48
CA GLU A 8 10.27 -7.98 3.12
C GLU A 8 10.13 -7.41 4.53
N ARG A 9 9.08 -6.61 4.79
CA ARG A 9 8.78 -6.06 6.12
C ARG A 9 8.25 -7.12 7.09
N GLY A 10 7.63 -8.18 6.57
CA GLY A 10 7.01 -9.28 7.32
C GLY A 10 5.55 -9.02 7.74
N PRO A 11 4.81 -10.08 8.13
CA PRO A 11 3.35 -10.07 8.32
C PRO A 11 2.87 -9.17 9.47
N ALA A 12 3.68 -8.99 10.51
CA ALA A 12 3.36 -8.13 11.65
C ALA A 12 3.61 -6.62 11.36
N LYS A 13 4.03 -6.27 10.15
CA LYS A 13 4.41 -4.90 9.78
C LYS A 13 3.64 -4.44 8.55
N SER A 14 3.71 -3.13 8.31
CA SER A 14 3.09 -2.50 7.16
C SER A 14 4.02 -1.44 6.58
N ILE A 15 3.77 -1.10 5.32
CA ILE A 15 4.37 0.04 4.63
C ILE A 15 3.29 1.10 4.38
N CYS A 16 3.65 2.20 3.71
CA CYS A 16 2.72 3.17 3.14
C CYS A 16 2.99 3.36 1.64
N PRO A 17 2.08 4.01 0.87
CA PRO A 17 2.29 4.25 -0.55
C PRO A 17 3.61 4.99 -0.85
N SER A 18 4.01 5.92 0.03
CA SER A 18 5.24 6.68 -0.16
C SER A 18 6.52 5.84 -0.01
N ASP A 19 6.48 4.71 0.71
CA ASP A 19 7.64 3.80 0.78
C ASP A 19 7.89 3.16 -0.58
N ALA A 20 6.82 2.66 -1.22
CA ALA A 20 6.88 2.08 -2.55
C ALA A 20 7.20 3.12 -3.62
N ALA A 21 6.61 4.31 -3.54
CA ALA A 21 6.89 5.40 -4.47
C ALA A 21 8.36 5.83 -4.40
N ARG A 22 8.96 5.96 -3.20
CA ARG A 22 10.38 6.29 -3.03
C ARG A 22 11.30 5.20 -3.58
N ALA A 23 10.96 3.93 -3.37
CA ALA A 23 11.75 2.81 -3.88
C ALA A 23 11.80 2.76 -5.42
N VAL A 24 10.82 3.34 -6.11
CA VAL A 24 10.75 3.37 -7.58
C VAL A 24 11.22 4.72 -8.16
N GLY A 25 10.72 5.82 -7.61
CA GLY A 25 10.84 7.16 -8.21
C GLY A 25 11.96 8.03 -7.66
N GLY A 26 12.72 7.59 -6.66
CA GLY A 26 13.84 8.36 -6.11
C GLY A 26 13.41 9.76 -5.67
N GLU A 27 14.04 10.81 -6.21
CA GLU A 27 13.72 12.21 -5.89
C GLU A 27 12.33 12.66 -6.40
N SER A 28 11.87 12.09 -7.52
CA SER A 28 10.56 12.38 -8.14
C SER A 28 9.42 11.51 -7.60
N TRP A 29 9.61 10.83 -6.46
CA TRP A 29 8.63 9.89 -5.92
C TRP A 29 7.24 10.48 -5.68
N ARG A 30 7.13 11.80 -5.48
CA ARG A 30 5.85 12.46 -5.25
C ARG A 30 4.89 12.30 -6.44
N ASP A 31 5.44 12.26 -7.66
CA ASP A 31 4.66 12.11 -8.89
C ASP A 31 4.07 10.70 -9.02
N LEU A 32 4.60 9.73 -8.27
CA LEU A 32 4.13 8.34 -8.26
C LEU A 32 3.12 8.05 -7.14
N MET A 33 2.72 9.05 -6.35
CA MET A 33 1.85 8.80 -5.19
C MET A 33 0.47 8.26 -5.56
N ASP A 34 -0.14 8.77 -6.64
CA ASP A 34 -1.45 8.31 -7.09
C ASP A 34 -1.34 6.91 -7.69
N GLN A 35 -0.33 6.65 -8.52
CA GLN A 35 -0.04 5.32 -9.04
C GLN A 35 0.23 4.30 -7.91
N ALA A 36 0.96 4.69 -6.86
CA ALA A 36 1.21 3.82 -5.71
C ALA A 36 -0.10 3.48 -4.96
N ARG A 37 -1.05 4.41 -4.88
CA ARG A 37 -2.37 4.16 -4.30
C ARG A 37 -3.21 3.22 -5.18
N ASP A 38 -3.17 3.41 -6.49
CA ASP A 38 -3.91 2.57 -7.43
C ASP A 38 -3.41 1.12 -7.42
N VAL A 39 -2.09 0.93 -7.41
CA VAL A 39 -1.50 -0.42 -7.29
C VAL A 39 -1.82 -1.04 -5.92
N ALA A 40 -1.87 -0.25 -4.85
CA ALA A 40 -2.29 -0.76 -3.53
C ALA A 40 -3.74 -1.27 -3.56
N ARG A 41 -4.66 -0.51 -4.19
CA ARG A 41 -6.05 -0.94 -4.38
C ARG A 41 -6.14 -2.24 -5.17
N GLU A 42 -5.38 -2.32 -6.27
CA GLU A 42 -5.39 -3.50 -7.13
C GLU A 42 -4.92 -4.75 -6.38
N LEU A 43 -3.81 -4.67 -5.65
CA LEU A 43 -3.34 -5.77 -4.81
C LEU A 43 -4.35 -6.15 -3.71
N ALA A 44 -5.07 -5.17 -3.17
CA ALA A 44 -6.11 -5.42 -2.17
C ALA A 44 -7.32 -6.15 -2.78
N ARG A 45 -7.73 -5.80 -4.00
CA ARG A 45 -8.77 -6.53 -4.75
C ARG A 45 -8.37 -7.97 -5.06
N GLN A 46 -7.09 -8.18 -5.37
CA GLN A 46 -6.52 -9.50 -5.60
C GLN A 46 -6.40 -10.35 -4.32
N GLY A 47 -6.55 -9.72 -3.15
CA GLY A 47 -6.45 -10.39 -1.84
C GLY A 47 -5.01 -10.56 -1.33
N ASP A 48 -4.02 -9.97 -2.01
CA ASP A 48 -2.61 -10.09 -1.62
C ASP A 48 -2.25 -9.21 -0.40
N VAL A 49 -2.97 -8.10 -0.24
CA VAL A 49 -2.73 -7.11 0.83
C VAL A 49 -4.03 -6.60 1.43
N GLU A 50 -3.93 -6.06 2.65
CA GLU A 50 -4.96 -5.24 3.25
C GLU A 50 -4.51 -3.78 3.33
N ILE A 51 -5.43 -2.87 3.01
CA ILE A 51 -5.25 -1.43 3.22
C ILE A 51 -5.95 -1.06 4.51
N THR A 52 -5.26 -0.36 5.42
CA THR A 52 -5.83 0.11 6.68
C THR A 52 -5.64 1.61 6.89
N GLN A 53 -6.57 2.23 7.60
CA GLN A 53 -6.48 3.61 8.08
C GLN A 53 -6.97 3.69 9.52
N GLY A 54 -6.14 4.22 10.42
CA GLY A 54 -6.45 4.22 11.86
C GLY A 54 -6.67 2.81 12.44
N GLY A 55 -6.09 1.77 11.83
CA GLY A 55 -6.26 0.37 12.22
C GLY A 55 -7.49 -0.33 11.63
N ALA A 56 -8.42 0.41 11.01
CA ALA A 56 -9.57 -0.18 10.32
C ALA A 56 -9.20 -0.58 8.88
N VAL A 57 -9.65 -1.76 8.44
CA VAL A 57 -9.52 -2.19 7.04
C VAL A 57 -10.43 -1.35 6.16
N LEU A 58 -9.89 -0.85 5.05
CA LEU A 58 -10.61 -0.05 4.07
C LEU A 58 -11.08 -0.93 2.91
N ASP A 59 -12.26 -0.62 2.40
CA ASP A 59 -12.71 -1.11 1.09
C ASP A 59 -11.85 -0.48 -0.02
N ALA A 60 -11.32 -1.32 -0.90
CA ALA A 60 -10.46 -0.93 -2.03
C ALA A 60 -11.23 -0.17 -3.13
N ASP A 61 -12.55 -0.23 -3.17
CA ASP A 61 -13.39 0.49 -4.15
C ASP A 61 -14.05 1.74 -3.56
N ALA A 62 -14.00 1.92 -2.24
CA ALA A 62 -14.50 3.12 -1.58
C ALA A 62 -13.56 4.32 -1.75
N ALA A 63 -14.15 5.52 -1.70
CA ALA A 63 -13.39 6.75 -1.59
C ALA A 63 -12.79 6.89 -0.20
N TRP A 64 -11.49 7.12 -0.12
CA TRP A 64 -10.77 7.41 1.12
C TRP A 64 -9.69 8.46 0.90
N ARG A 65 -9.33 9.17 1.97
CA ARG A 65 -8.35 10.26 1.95
C ARG A 65 -7.44 10.15 3.16
N GLY A 66 -6.21 10.61 2.96
CA GLY A 66 -5.21 10.70 4.02
C GLY A 66 -4.20 9.55 4.02
N PRO A 67 -3.46 9.41 5.14
CA PRO A 67 -2.46 8.36 5.33
C PRO A 67 -3.09 6.98 5.48
N ILE A 68 -2.59 6.03 4.70
CA ILE A 68 -2.99 4.62 4.75
C ILE A 68 -1.76 3.74 5.01
N ARG A 69 -2.00 2.52 5.49
CA ARG A 69 -1.01 1.47 5.66
C ARG A 69 -1.37 0.26 4.81
N ILE A 70 -0.36 -0.42 4.29
CA ILE A 70 -0.50 -1.60 3.45
C ILE A 70 0.26 -2.73 4.14
N ARG A 71 -0.41 -3.86 4.42
CA ARG A 71 0.19 -5.06 4.99
C ARG A 71 -0.16 -6.28 4.14
N ILE A 72 0.71 -7.28 4.11
CA ILE A 72 0.39 -8.56 3.48
C ILE A 72 -0.81 -9.20 4.19
N ARG A 73 -1.68 -9.84 3.43
CA ARG A 73 -2.72 -10.69 3.99
C ARG A 73 -2.11 -12.06 4.24
N GLU A 74 -2.21 -12.57 5.46
CA GLU A 74 -1.90 -13.98 5.72
C GLU A 74 -3.02 -14.80 5.07
N GLN A 75 -2.64 -15.74 4.20
CA GLN A 75 -3.59 -16.66 3.56
C GLN A 75 -4.25 -17.57 4.58
#